data_AF-A0A1F8T7H9-F1
#
_entry.id   AF-A0A1F8T7H9-F1
#
_cell.length_a   1.000
_cell.length_b   1.000
_cell.length_c   1.000
_cell.angle_alpha   90.00
_cell.angle_beta   90.00
_cell.angle_gamma   90.00
#
_symmetry.space_group_name_H-M   'P 1'
#
loop_
_entity.id
_entity.type
_entity.pdbx_description
1 polymer ?
#
loop_
_entity_poly.entity_id
_entity_poly.type
_entity_poly.pdbx_seq_one_letter_code
_entity_poly.pdbx_strand_id
1 'polypeptide(L)'
;MRVSKLPAALLAVAVLLVPACEPAALTPPKGPPATSPSPVGKPTPSFVEDLRLQLARELNLPLDAVLTSEVQAVEWPDACLGAARANEMCLQVITPGYRLFYSTPQGDVEIHTDEAGEVYRRVEPIQTPMPKNLQIVVVWERSGGIAGICQRLVIDSRGGYRLQDSCVGAAQSTGLVPAEATAQIERWREEYAPFIWQSIPPTGSADMFTEKLAFSGMGVQTASETDQGKIADFLGLLVAELMSDAQPTPGLGDSGIAGEVVIGPTCPVVAAENPCPDRPYQATITVLASTGEIVSRIVSQADGTFRLSLAPGTYILQGESDGSYPRAPRVEVTVEGGNYTQVTLAYDTGIR
;
A
#
# COMPACT_ATOMS: atom_id res chain seq x y z
N MET A 1 -105.89 -31.69 -22.50
CA MET A 1 -105.42 -32.77 -23.41
C MET A 1 -104.63 -32.15 -24.56
N ARG A 2 -103.53 -32.79 -24.96
CA ARG A 2 -102.59 -32.48 -26.07
C ARG A 2 -101.59 -31.34 -25.77
N VAL A 3 -100.39 -31.65 -25.27
CA VAL A 3 -99.17 -32.14 -25.97
C VAL A 3 -98.58 -31.07 -26.89
N SER A 4 -97.41 -30.54 -26.52
CA SER A 4 -96.31 -30.37 -27.47
C SER A 4 -94.98 -30.33 -26.73
N LYS A 5 -94.11 -31.30 -27.04
CA LYS A 5 -92.69 -31.37 -26.69
C LYS A 5 -91.89 -30.72 -27.83
N LEU A 6 -90.76 -30.06 -27.53
CA LEU A 6 -89.50 -29.92 -28.31
C LEU A 6 -88.79 -28.60 -27.94
N PRO A 7 -87.46 -28.44 -28.16
CA PRO A 7 -86.37 -29.41 -28.16
C PRO A 7 -85.20 -29.01 -27.23
N ALA A 8 -84.29 -29.97 -27.09
CA ALA A 8 -82.95 -29.84 -26.50
C ALA A 8 -82.13 -28.68 -27.11
N ALA A 9 -81.54 -27.87 -26.25
CA ALA A 9 -80.41 -27.02 -26.59
C ALA A 9 -79.14 -27.64 -26.00
N LEU A 10 -78.26 -28.10 -26.89
CA LEU A 10 -76.86 -28.44 -26.62
C LEU A 10 -76.21 -27.28 -25.84
N LEU A 11 -75.74 -27.54 -24.62
CA LEU A 11 -74.70 -26.72 -24.00
C LEU A 11 -73.36 -27.40 -24.26
N ALA A 12 -72.61 -26.86 -25.23
CA ALA A 12 -71.22 -27.22 -25.44
C ALA A 12 -70.39 -26.72 -24.24
N VAL A 13 -69.88 -27.66 -23.43
CA VAL A 13 -68.86 -27.36 -22.41
C VAL A 13 -67.55 -27.13 -23.16
N ALA A 14 -67.17 -25.87 -23.31
CA ALA A 14 -65.86 -25.49 -23.79
C ALA A 14 -64.82 -25.81 -22.70
N VAL A 15 -64.07 -26.90 -22.92
CA VAL A 15 -62.87 -27.23 -22.14
C VAL A 15 -61.81 -26.19 -22.50
N LEU A 16 -61.59 -25.22 -21.60
CA LEU A 16 -60.48 -24.29 -21.66
C LEU A 16 -59.20 -25.05 -21.28
N LEU A 17 -58.37 -25.36 -22.28
CA LEU A 17 -56.98 -25.79 -22.06
C LEU A 17 -56.21 -24.64 -21.39
N VAL A 18 -55.72 -24.90 -20.18
CA VAL A 18 -54.73 -24.05 -19.52
C VAL A 18 -53.37 -24.38 -20.14
N PRO A 19 -52.60 -23.41 -20.67
CA PRO A 19 -51.25 -23.68 -21.13
C PRO A 19 -50.34 -23.92 -19.92
N ALA A 20 -49.69 -25.08 -19.89
CA ALA A 20 -48.60 -25.36 -18.97
C ALA A 20 -47.44 -24.40 -19.29
N CYS A 21 -47.07 -23.55 -18.33
CA CYS A 21 -45.89 -22.72 -18.42
C CYS A 21 -44.68 -23.54 -17.99
N GLU A 22 -43.89 -24.01 -18.95
CA GLU A 22 -42.55 -24.56 -18.69
C GLU A 22 -41.64 -23.44 -18.16
N PRO A 23 -40.85 -23.68 -17.09
CA PRO A 23 -39.83 -22.73 -16.68
C PRO A 23 -38.68 -22.80 -17.68
N ALA A 24 -38.56 -21.76 -18.51
CA ALA A 24 -37.40 -21.57 -19.37
C ALA A 24 -36.14 -21.49 -18.48
N ALA A 25 -35.22 -22.44 -18.69
CA ALA A 25 -33.89 -22.39 -18.10
C ALA A 25 -33.18 -21.11 -18.54
N LEU A 26 -32.95 -20.20 -17.59
CA LEU A 26 -32.14 -19.01 -17.79
C LEU A 26 -30.70 -19.47 -18.04
N THR A 27 -30.25 -19.39 -19.28
CA THR A 27 -28.83 -19.45 -19.59
C THR A 27 -28.18 -18.16 -19.08
N PRO A 28 -27.04 -18.23 -18.36
CA PRO A 28 -26.32 -17.05 -17.92
C PRO A 28 -25.92 -16.20 -19.15
N PRO A 29 -26.04 -14.86 -19.09
CA PRO A 29 -25.60 -14.01 -20.19
C PRO A 29 -24.10 -14.18 -20.41
N LYS A 30 -23.73 -14.39 -21.68
CA LYS A 30 -22.35 -14.43 -22.16
C LYS A 30 -21.67 -13.11 -21.74
N GLY A 31 -20.74 -13.22 -20.79
CA GLY A 31 -19.98 -12.07 -20.30
C GLY A 31 -19.23 -11.33 -21.41
N PRO A 32 -18.92 -10.04 -21.22
CA PRO A 32 -18.10 -9.28 -22.16
C PRO A 32 -16.75 -9.98 -22.41
N PRO A 33 -16.15 -9.82 -23.61
CA PRO A 33 -14.95 -10.53 -23.99
C PRO A 33 -13.83 -10.29 -22.97
N ALA A 34 -13.16 -11.37 -22.59
CA ALA A 34 -12.02 -11.39 -21.69
C ALA A 34 -11.09 -10.21 -21.98
N THR A 35 -11.06 -9.27 -21.03
CA THR A 35 -10.02 -8.26 -20.96
C THR A 35 -8.69 -9.01 -20.78
N SER A 36 -7.70 -8.61 -21.56
CA SER A 36 -6.36 -9.22 -21.57
C SER A 36 -5.81 -9.38 -20.14
N PRO A 37 -5.06 -10.47 -19.86
CA PRO A 37 -4.47 -10.69 -18.55
C PRO A 37 -3.49 -9.57 -18.20
N SER A 38 -3.73 -8.90 -17.08
CA SER A 38 -2.68 -8.17 -16.37
C SER A 38 -1.54 -9.14 -16.02
N PRO A 39 -0.27 -8.70 -16.05
CA PRO A 39 0.86 -9.58 -15.81
C PRO A 39 0.79 -10.10 -14.38
N VAL A 40 0.80 -11.43 -14.25
CA VAL A 40 1.01 -12.15 -13.00
C VAL A 40 2.22 -11.56 -12.30
N GLY A 41 2.02 -10.91 -11.15
CA GLY A 41 3.11 -10.51 -10.27
C GLY A 41 3.95 -11.75 -9.95
N LYS A 42 5.26 -11.68 -10.18
CA LYS A 42 6.17 -12.80 -9.95
C LYS A 42 5.97 -13.31 -8.50
N PRO A 43 5.94 -14.62 -8.25
CA PRO A 43 5.96 -15.17 -6.90
C PRO A 43 7.18 -14.62 -6.14
N THR A 44 6.98 -14.23 -4.87
CA THR A 44 8.08 -13.82 -3.99
C THR A 44 9.14 -14.92 -3.98
N PRO A 45 10.41 -14.62 -4.28
CA PRO A 45 11.45 -15.64 -4.33
C PRO A 45 11.61 -16.36 -2.98
N SER A 46 11.79 -17.68 -3.01
CA SER A 46 11.88 -18.49 -1.79
C SER A 46 13.01 -18.08 -0.86
N PHE A 47 14.12 -17.56 -1.41
CA PHE A 47 15.27 -17.11 -0.62
C PHE A 47 14.94 -15.96 0.33
N VAL A 48 13.86 -15.19 0.09
CA VAL A 48 13.45 -14.07 0.97
C VAL A 48 13.10 -14.58 2.36
N GLU A 49 12.43 -15.73 2.46
CA GLU A 49 12.09 -16.34 3.75
C GLU A 49 13.31 -17.03 4.39
N ASP A 50 14.19 -17.63 3.58
CA ASP A 50 15.44 -18.22 4.07
C ASP A 50 16.36 -17.16 4.72
N LEU A 51 16.46 -15.98 4.11
CA LEU A 51 17.20 -14.84 4.65
C LEU A 51 16.56 -14.28 5.91
N ARG A 52 15.22 -14.23 5.97
CA ARG A 52 14.49 -13.85 7.17
C ARG A 52 14.78 -14.79 8.34
N LEU A 53 14.73 -16.11 8.08
CA LEU A 53 15.09 -17.16 9.04
C LEU A 53 16.53 -17.03 9.52
N GLN A 54 17.45 -16.72 8.62
CA GLN A 54 18.85 -16.48 8.97
C GLN A 54 19.00 -15.23 9.84
N LEU A 55 18.38 -14.12 9.45
CA LEU A 55 18.46 -12.85 10.16
C LEU A 55 17.91 -12.96 11.59
N ALA A 56 16.81 -13.69 11.79
CA ALA A 56 16.26 -13.98 13.11
C ALA A 56 17.29 -14.68 14.02
N ARG A 57 18.02 -15.68 13.48
CA ARG A 57 19.08 -16.38 14.22
C ARG A 57 20.27 -15.46 14.53
N GLU A 58 20.69 -14.64 13.57
CA GLU A 58 21.83 -13.73 13.75
C GLU A 58 21.58 -12.64 14.79
N LEU A 59 20.37 -12.07 14.79
CA LEU A 59 19.97 -11.01 15.72
C LEU A 59 19.49 -11.54 17.07
N ASN A 60 19.45 -12.86 17.23
CA ASN A 60 18.88 -13.53 18.40
C ASN A 60 17.44 -13.05 18.69
N LEU A 61 16.63 -12.98 17.64
CA LEU A 61 15.23 -12.58 17.67
C LEU A 61 14.35 -13.78 17.28
N PRO A 62 13.12 -13.88 17.82
CA PRO A 62 12.17 -14.86 17.34
C PRO A 62 11.75 -14.49 15.90
N LEU A 63 11.43 -15.50 15.06
CA LEU A 63 11.19 -15.31 13.62
C LEU A 63 10.04 -14.35 13.31
N ASP A 64 9.02 -14.35 14.16
CA ASP A 64 7.86 -13.46 14.10
C ASP A 64 8.20 -12.00 14.42
N ALA A 65 9.30 -11.74 15.13
CA ALA A 65 9.82 -10.39 15.35
C ALA A 65 10.67 -9.85 14.17
N VAL A 66 10.95 -10.66 13.15
CA VAL A 66 11.60 -10.20 11.91
C VAL A 66 10.52 -10.14 10.84
N LEU A 67 10.15 -8.95 10.40
CA LEU A 67 9.06 -8.74 9.45
C LEU A 67 9.62 -8.34 8.09
N THR A 68 9.23 -9.04 7.02
CA THR A 68 9.57 -8.62 5.65
C THR A 68 8.72 -7.41 5.28
N SER A 69 9.37 -6.24 5.19
CA SER A 69 8.74 -4.95 4.91
C SER A 69 8.64 -4.66 3.41
N GLU A 70 9.68 -4.99 2.64
CA GLU A 70 9.74 -4.70 1.20
C GLU A 70 10.66 -5.69 0.45
N VAL A 71 10.28 -6.02 -0.79
CA VAL A 71 11.04 -6.87 -1.71
C VAL A 71 11.00 -6.23 -3.09
N GLN A 72 12.11 -5.67 -3.53
CA GLN A 72 12.19 -4.95 -4.80
C GLN A 72 13.24 -5.58 -5.72
N ALA A 73 12.87 -5.92 -6.95
CA ALA A 73 13.84 -6.32 -7.97
C ALA A 73 14.61 -5.07 -8.44
N VAL A 74 15.94 -5.15 -8.44
CA VAL A 74 16.84 -4.02 -8.75
C VAL A 74 18.05 -4.50 -9.55
N GLU A 75 18.70 -3.58 -10.24
CA GLU A 75 19.98 -3.82 -10.90
C GLU A 75 21.10 -3.10 -10.15
N TRP A 76 22.06 -3.85 -9.64
CA TRP A 76 23.17 -3.30 -8.87
C TRP A 76 24.27 -2.78 -9.78
N PRO A 77 24.99 -1.71 -9.40
CA PRO A 77 26.04 -1.12 -10.23
C PRO A 77 27.34 -1.94 -10.27
N ASP A 78 27.51 -2.87 -9.33
CA ASP A 78 28.73 -3.65 -9.14
C ASP A 78 28.48 -5.06 -8.59
N ALA A 79 29.52 -5.89 -8.61
CA ALA A 79 29.51 -7.25 -8.06
C ALA A 79 29.37 -7.30 -6.53
N CYS A 80 29.49 -6.17 -5.83
CA CYS A 80 29.21 -6.05 -4.40
C CYS A 80 27.76 -5.64 -4.13
N LEU A 81 26.89 -5.71 -5.15
CA LEU A 81 25.48 -5.42 -5.02
C LEU A 81 25.24 -3.97 -4.54
N GLY A 82 26.13 -3.03 -4.87
CA GLY A 82 26.07 -1.66 -4.36
C GLY A 82 26.29 -1.52 -2.84
N ALA A 83 26.75 -2.57 -2.16
CA ALA A 83 27.03 -2.62 -0.72
C ALA A 83 28.50 -3.00 -0.45
N ALA A 84 29.43 -2.25 -1.05
CA ALA A 84 30.86 -2.40 -0.84
C ALA A 84 31.27 -2.06 0.61
N ARG A 85 32.10 -2.89 1.23
CA ARG A 85 32.67 -2.59 2.56
C ARG A 85 33.80 -1.57 2.46
N ALA A 86 34.17 -0.99 3.60
CA ALA A 86 35.31 -0.09 3.67
C ALA A 86 36.58 -0.74 3.10
N ASN A 87 37.20 -0.06 2.13
CA ASN A 87 38.39 -0.51 1.38
C ASN A 87 38.19 -1.77 0.52
N GLU A 88 36.96 -2.18 0.26
CA GLU A 88 36.66 -3.26 -0.68
C GLU A 88 36.62 -2.73 -2.13
N MET A 89 37.32 -3.40 -3.05
CA MET A 89 37.27 -3.07 -4.47
C MET A 89 36.29 -4.01 -5.17
N CYS A 90 35.21 -3.45 -5.67
CA CYS A 90 34.14 -4.19 -6.32
C CYS A 90 34.27 -4.10 -7.83
N LEU A 91 34.13 -5.25 -8.51
CA LEU A 91 34.12 -5.30 -9.96
C LEU A 91 32.90 -4.53 -10.48
N GLN A 92 33.11 -3.60 -11.41
CA GLN A 92 32.08 -2.76 -11.99
C GLN A 92 31.30 -3.54 -13.06
N VAL A 93 30.25 -4.23 -12.62
CA VAL A 93 29.36 -5.03 -13.46
C VAL A 93 27.93 -4.91 -12.98
N ILE A 94 27.00 -4.67 -13.92
CA ILE A 94 25.58 -4.62 -13.59
C ILE A 94 25.11 -6.01 -13.17
N THR A 95 24.61 -6.13 -11.95
CA THR A 95 24.21 -7.41 -11.36
C THR A 95 22.73 -7.36 -11.00
N PRO A 96 21.85 -8.08 -11.71
CA PRO A 96 20.44 -8.19 -11.33
C PRO A 96 20.28 -8.84 -9.95
N GLY A 97 19.30 -8.38 -9.18
CA GLY A 97 19.08 -8.88 -7.85
C GLY A 97 17.89 -8.26 -7.14
N TYR A 98 17.90 -8.32 -5.81
CA TYR A 98 16.80 -7.83 -4.98
C TYR A 98 17.29 -6.98 -3.81
N ARG A 99 16.59 -5.86 -3.56
CA ARG A 99 16.68 -5.07 -2.33
C ARG A 99 15.56 -5.52 -1.39
N LEU A 100 15.93 -5.95 -0.20
CA LEU A 100 15.04 -6.47 0.82
C LEU A 100 15.11 -5.60 2.06
N PHE A 101 13.96 -5.26 2.64
CA PHE A 101 13.88 -4.61 3.95
C PHE A 101 13.21 -5.53 4.96
N TYR A 102 13.88 -5.72 6.08
CA TYR A 102 13.34 -6.43 7.24
C TYR A 102 13.21 -5.48 8.42
N SER A 103 12.03 -5.36 9.00
CA SER A 103 11.83 -4.60 10.24
C SER A 103 12.00 -5.52 11.45
N THR A 104 12.72 -5.04 12.46
CA THR A 104 12.97 -5.78 13.70
C THR A 104 12.86 -4.85 14.91
N PRO A 105 12.62 -5.37 16.13
CA PRO A 105 12.68 -4.57 17.36
C PRO A 105 14.02 -3.86 17.59
N GLN A 106 15.09 -4.33 16.94
CA GLN A 106 16.44 -3.76 17.04
C GLN A 106 16.73 -2.72 15.95
N GLY A 107 15.77 -2.43 15.07
CA GLY A 107 15.90 -1.55 13.92
C GLY A 107 15.72 -2.28 12.59
N ASP A 108 15.54 -1.50 11.53
CA ASP A 108 15.37 -2.04 10.18
C ASP A 108 16.72 -2.53 9.62
N VAL A 109 16.66 -3.61 8.84
CA VAL A 109 17.80 -4.24 8.20
C VAL A 109 17.54 -4.27 6.69
N GLU A 110 18.40 -3.57 5.95
CA GLU A 110 18.43 -3.63 4.49
C GLU A 110 19.41 -4.71 4.04
N ILE A 111 18.96 -5.57 3.11
CA ILE A 111 19.76 -6.63 2.52
C ILE A 111 19.70 -6.49 1.00
N HIS A 112 20.86 -6.52 0.37
CA HIS A 112 21.02 -6.59 -1.08
C HIS A 112 21.37 -8.02 -1.46
N THR A 113 20.71 -8.60 -2.44
CA THR A 113 20.97 -9.96 -2.94
C THR A 113 21.18 -9.96 -4.45
N ASP A 114 21.82 -11.00 -4.97
CA ASP A 114 21.72 -11.37 -6.38
C ASP A 114 20.34 -11.98 -6.70
N GLU A 115 20.08 -12.31 -7.98
CA GLU A 115 18.79 -12.83 -8.44
C GLU A 115 18.42 -14.18 -7.80
N ALA A 116 19.42 -14.99 -7.41
CA ALA A 116 19.24 -16.30 -6.82
C ALA A 116 19.14 -16.28 -5.27
N GLY A 117 19.56 -15.18 -4.63
CA GLY A 117 19.71 -15.09 -3.19
C GLY A 117 20.94 -15.83 -2.65
N GLU A 118 21.86 -16.28 -3.50
CA GLU A 118 23.07 -17.02 -3.11
C GLU A 118 24.13 -16.09 -2.53
N VAL A 119 24.28 -14.92 -3.15
CA VAL A 119 25.11 -13.83 -2.64
C VAL A 119 24.20 -12.75 -2.07
N TYR A 120 24.38 -12.44 -0.79
CA TYR A 120 23.71 -11.31 -0.16
C TYR A 120 24.64 -10.53 0.75
N ARG A 121 24.29 -9.26 0.96
CA ARG A 121 25.00 -8.32 1.81
C ARG A 121 24.00 -7.53 2.62
N ARG A 122 24.18 -7.54 3.94
CA ARG A 122 23.55 -6.54 4.81
C ARG A 122 24.22 -5.21 4.51
N VAL A 123 23.42 -4.19 4.25
CA VAL A 123 23.91 -2.82 4.26
C VAL A 123 24.19 -2.51 5.73
N GLU A 124 25.46 -2.63 6.14
CA GLU A 124 25.92 -1.99 7.37
C GLU A 124 25.48 -0.53 7.31
N PRO A 125 25.06 0.10 8.42
CA PRO A 125 24.56 1.47 8.36
C PRO A 125 25.64 2.36 7.74
N ILE A 126 25.49 2.62 6.44
CA ILE A 126 26.11 3.76 5.80
C ILE A 126 25.59 4.93 6.63
N GLN A 127 26.47 5.85 6.99
CA GLN A 127 26.13 7.07 7.73
C GLN A 127 25.23 8.02 6.91
N THR A 128 24.37 7.50 6.05
CA THR A 128 23.16 8.14 5.53
C THR A 128 22.03 7.80 6.49
N PRO A 129 21.67 8.71 7.41
CA PRO A 129 20.58 8.45 8.32
C PRO A 129 19.29 8.34 7.50
N MET A 130 18.64 7.17 7.55
CA MET A 130 17.20 7.15 7.73
C MET A 130 16.89 8.25 8.76
N PRO A 131 15.93 9.17 8.53
CA PRO A 131 15.67 10.23 9.50
C PRO A 131 15.54 9.55 10.86
N LYS A 132 16.43 9.92 11.79
CA LYS A 132 16.73 9.23 13.06
C LYS A 132 15.52 8.92 13.96
N ASN A 133 14.32 9.29 13.53
CA ASN A 133 13.07 9.31 14.26
C ASN A 133 11.90 8.67 13.47
N LEU A 134 12.14 7.83 12.46
CA LEU A 134 11.09 7.03 11.79
C LEU A 134 11.14 5.59 12.29
N GLN A 135 10.54 5.34 13.45
CA GLN A 135 10.41 3.99 14.02
C GLN A 135 9.01 3.46 13.71
N ILE A 136 8.90 2.20 13.29
CA ILE A 136 7.60 1.55 13.21
C ILE A 136 7.09 1.32 14.64
N VAL A 137 5.91 1.85 14.94
CA VAL A 137 5.27 1.75 16.28
C VAL A 137 4.23 0.65 16.29
N VAL A 138 3.47 0.53 15.21
CA VAL A 138 2.37 -0.44 15.09
C VAL A 138 2.52 -1.22 13.81
N VAL A 139 2.43 -2.54 13.92
CA VAL A 139 2.06 -3.43 12.82
C VAL A 139 0.87 -4.24 13.29
N TRP A 140 -0.30 -3.96 12.71
CA TRP A 140 -1.54 -4.66 13.01
C TRP A 140 -2.07 -5.36 11.77
N GLU A 141 -2.49 -6.60 11.91
CA GLU A 141 -3.06 -7.41 10.84
C GLU A 141 -4.38 -7.98 11.27
N ARG A 142 -5.33 -7.99 10.33
CA ARG A 142 -6.59 -8.70 10.47
C ARG A 142 -6.83 -9.54 9.24
N SER A 143 -7.12 -10.81 9.46
CA SER A 143 -7.46 -11.76 8.40
C SER A 143 -8.67 -12.61 8.77
N GLY A 144 -9.48 -12.97 7.78
CA GLY A 144 -10.62 -13.87 7.95
C GLY A 144 -11.97 -13.24 7.65
N GLY A 145 -13.01 -13.71 8.35
CA GLY A 145 -14.39 -13.36 8.04
C GLY A 145 -14.91 -14.03 6.76
N ILE A 146 -16.24 -14.08 6.65
CA ILE A 146 -16.92 -14.64 5.47
C ILE A 146 -16.63 -13.88 4.17
N ALA A 147 -16.19 -12.62 4.29
CA ALA A 147 -15.84 -11.76 3.16
C ALA A 147 -14.35 -11.88 2.74
N GLY A 148 -13.53 -12.64 3.48
CA GLY A 148 -12.10 -12.81 3.17
C GLY A 148 -11.32 -11.51 3.31
N ILE A 149 -11.50 -10.79 4.42
CA ILE A 149 -10.77 -9.55 4.68
C ILE A 149 -9.31 -9.89 4.97
N CYS A 150 -8.39 -9.16 4.35
CA CYS A 150 -6.96 -9.20 4.64
C CYS A 150 -6.45 -7.77 4.73
N GLN A 151 -6.09 -7.33 5.93
CA GLN A 151 -5.65 -5.97 6.19
C GLN A 151 -4.35 -6.00 6.97
N ARG A 152 -3.46 -5.06 6.62
CA ARG A 152 -2.27 -4.73 7.38
C ARG A 152 -2.17 -3.22 7.54
N LEU A 153 -2.16 -2.75 8.77
CA LEU A 153 -1.90 -1.37 9.15
C LEU A 153 -0.49 -1.27 9.71
N VAL A 154 0.31 -0.36 9.14
CA VAL A 154 1.63 0.01 9.66
C VAL A 154 1.57 1.48 10.06
N ILE A 155 1.99 1.81 11.29
CA ILE A 155 2.08 3.19 11.79
C ILE A 155 3.50 3.47 12.25
N ASP A 156 4.04 4.62 11.84
CA ASP A 156 5.34 5.11 12.26
C ASP A 156 5.25 6.11 13.45
N SER A 157 6.39 6.39 14.08
CA SER A 157 6.51 7.27 15.25
C SER A 157 6.23 8.76 14.99
N ARG A 158 5.88 9.13 13.76
CA ARG A 158 5.38 10.47 13.40
C ARG A 158 3.88 10.46 13.12
N GLY A 159 3.22 9.32 13.30
CA GLY A 159 1.80 9.13 12.98
C GLY A 159 1.53 8.91 11.50
N GLY A 160 2.55 8.68 10.67
CA GLY A 160 2.33 8.25 9.29
C GLY A 160 1.79 6.81 9.28
N TYR A 161 0.78 6.54 8.45
CA TYR A 161 0.25 5.18 8.29
C TYR A 161 0.30 4.68 6.85
N ARG A 162 0.37 3.35 6.73
CA ARG A 162 0.18 2.60 5.49
C ARG A 162 -0.79 1.47 5.75
N LEU A 163 -1.90 1.47 5.03
CA LEU A 163 -2.86 0.38 4.99
C LEU A 163 -2.64 -0.44 3.72
N GLN A 164 -2.56 -1.76 3.86
CA GLN A 164 -2.32 -2.71 2.78
C GLN A 164 -3.31 -3.85 2.84
N ASP A 165 -3.59 -4.44 1.67
CA ASP A 165 -4.15 -5.77 1.60
C ASP A 165 -3.04 -6.79 1.90
N SER A 166 -3.12 -7.46 3.04
CA SER A 166 -2.08 -8.40 3.47
C SER A 166 -2.07 -9.72 2.69
N CYS A 167 -3.13 -10.03 1.94
CA CYS A 167 -3.19 -11.25 1.14
C CYS A 167 -2.48 -11.10 -0.21
N VAL A 168 -2.44 -9.88 -0.78
CA VAL A 168 -1.79 -9.61 -2.06
C VAL A 168 -0.65 -8.58 -1.99
N GLY A 169 -0.41 -8.00 -0.82
CA GLY A 169 0.64 -7.00 -0.59
C GLY A 169 0.39 -5.64 -1.23
N ALA A 170 -0.82 -5.40 -1.74
CA ALA A 170 -1.17 -4.15 -2.43
C ALA A 170 -1.43 -3.02 -1.44
N ALA A 171 -0.85 -1.84 -1.67
CA ALA A 171 -1.17 -0.65 -0.88
C ALA A 171 -2.61 -0.21 -1.13
N GLN A 172 -3.38 -0.06 -0.05
CA GLN A 172 -4.78 0.38 -0.09
C GLN A 172 -4.90 1.87 0.21
N SER A 173 -4.18 2.38 1.21
CA SER A 173 -4.14 3.82 1.52
C SER A 173 -2.92 4.19 2.35
N THR A 174 -2.55 5.47 2.32
CA THR A 174 -1.48 6.05 3.14
C THR A 174 -1.88 7.45 3.57
N GLY A 175 -1.42 7.89 4.73
CA GLY A 175 -1.73 9.23 5.23
C GLY A 175 -1.16 9.47 6.62
N LEU A 176 -1.78 10.41 7.33
CA LEU A 176 -1.53 10.64 8.75
C LEU A 176 -2.69 10.10 9.58
N VAL A 177 -2.37 9.45 10.68
CA VAL A 177 -3.34 9.02 11.68
C VAL A 177 -3.98 10.29 12.29
N PRO A 178 -5.31 10.30 12.52
CA PRO A 178 -5.98 11.42 13.17
C PRO A 178 -5.30 11.80 14.50
N ALA A 179 -5.23 13.10 14.79
CA ALA A 179 -4.45 13.61 15.93
C ALA A 179 -4.85 12.98 17.28
N GLU A 180 -6.13 12.70 17.49
CA GLU A 180 -6.62 12.03 18.70
C GLU A 180 -6.10 10.59 18.81
N ALA A 181 -6.12 9.86 17.70
CA ALA A 181 -5.59 8.51 17.64
C ALA A 181 -4.06 8.48 17.81
N THR A 182 -3.34 9.42 17.20
CA THR A 182 -1.90 9.58 17.40
C THR A 182 -1.57 9.85 18.88
N ALA A 183 -2.32 10.73 19.55
CA ALA A 183 -2.12 11.03 20.97
C ALA A 183 -2.44 9.83 21.88
N GLN A 184 -3.37 8.96 21.50
CA GLN A 184 -3.66 7.73 22.23
C GLN A 184 -2.55 6.68 22.06
N ILE A 185 -2.05 6.51 20.83
CA ILE A 185 -0.94 5.60 20.53
C ILE A 185 0.33 6.01 21.27
N GLU A 186 0.66 7.30 21.28
CA GLU A 186 1.84 7.79 22.00
C GLU A 186 1.73 7.59 23.52
N ARG A 187 0.55 7.77 24.11
CA ARG A 187 0.33 7.46 25.54
C ARG A 187 0.65 6.00 25.85
N TRP A 188 0.20 5.06 25.03
CA TRP A 188 0.55 3.65 25.19
C TRP A 188 2.02 3.36 24.93
N ARG A 189 2.63 4.09 24.00
CA ARG A 189 4.05 3.93 23.68
C ARG A 189 4.94 4.37 24.84
N GLU A 190 4.57 5.42 25.57
CA GLU A 190 5.29 5.85 26.77
C GLU A 190 5.07 4.91 27.98
N GLU A 191 3.90 4.27 28.05
CA GLU A 191 3.52 3.41 29.18
C GLU A 191 4.08 1.99 29.06
N TYR A 192 3.90 1.35 27.91
CA TYR A 192 4.16 -0.07 27.72
C TYR A 192 5.52 -0.38 27.07
N ALA A 193 6.12 -1.48 27.51
CA ALA A 193 7.22 -2.14 26.82
C ALA A 193 6.73 -2.80 25.51
N PRO A 194 7.62 -3.12 24.55
CA PRO A 194 7.22 -3.80 23.32
C PRO A 194 6.54 -5.13 23.57
N PHE A 195 5.53 -5.46 22.77
CA PHE A 195 4.84 -6.75 22.86
C PHE A 195 4.31 -7.22 21.50
N ILE A 196 4.05 -8.52 21.41
CA ILE A 196 3.29 -9.14 20.32
C ILE A 196 2.03 -9.74 20.94
N TRP A 197 0.90 -9.51 20.30
CA TRP A 197 -0.40 -10.04 20.68
C TRP A 197 -1.09 -10.69 19.48
N GLN A 198 -1.86 -11.72 19.75
CA GLN A 198 -2.67 -12.39 18.73
C GLN A 198 -4.01 -12.83 19.33
N SER A 199 -5.11 -12.59 18.62
CA SER A 199 -6.38 -13.26 18.89
C SER A 199 -6.47 -14.53 18.04
N ILE A 200 -6.77 -15.65 18.70
CA ILE A 200 -7.18 -16.88 18.02
C ILE A 200 -8.66 -17.05 18.36
N PRO A 201 -9.57 -16.88 17.38
CA PRO A 201 -10.99 -16.96 17.67
C PRO A 201 -11.36 -18.39 18.10
N PRO A 202 -12.29 -18.57 19.06
CA PRO A 202 -12.77 -19.90 19.44
C PRO A 202 -13.33 -20.63 18.22
N THR A 203 -13.11 -21.95 18.16
CA THR A 203 -13.65 -22.81 17.11
C THR A 203 -15.17 -22.65 17.01
N GLY A 204 -15.67 -22.17 15.86
CA GLY A 204 -17.11 -21.96 15.62
C GLY A 204 -17.64 -20.56 15.97
N SER A 205 -16.77 -19.59 16.28
CA SER A 205 -17.15 -18.17 16.32
C SER A 205 -17.70 -17.69 14.97
N ALA A 206 -18.65 -16.75 15.02
CA ALA A 206 -19.40 -16.29 13.85
C ALA A 206 -18.58 -15.44 12.87
N ASP A 207 -17.47 -14.85 13.33
CA ASP A 207 -16.65 -13.91 12.58
C ASP A 207 -15.30 -14.49 12.15
N MET A 208 -14.75 -15.48 12.87
CA MET A 208 -13.49 -16.18 12.56
C MET A 208 -12.31 -15.24 12.22
N PHE A 209 -12.29 -14.02 12.76
CA PHE A 209 -11.19 -13.10 12.53
C PHE A 209 -9.98 -13.51 13.37
N THR A 210 -8.83 -13.55 12.72
CA THR A 210 -7.52 -13.65 13.38
C THR A 210 -6.86 -12.29 13.30
N GLU A 211 -6.48 -11.76 14.44
CA GLU A 211 -5.73 -10.52 14.52
C GLU A 211 -4.34 -10.74 15.10
N LYS A 212 -3.37 -9.99 14.59
CA LYS A 212 -2.01 -9.95 15.10
C LYS A 212 -1.59 -8.51 15.28
N LEU A 213 -0.91 -8.22 16.37
CA LEU A 213 -0.39 -6.91 16.70
C LEU A 213 1.05 -7.03 17.18
N ALA A 214 1.96 -6.36 16.51
CA ALA A 214 3.26 -6.01 17.06
C ALA A 214 3.25 -4.53 17.44
N PHE A 215 3.50 -4.24 18.72
CA PHE A 215 3.53 -2.89 19.26
C PHE A 215 4.93 -2.57 19.81
N SER A 216 5.55 -1.52 19.28
CA SER A 216 6.90 -1.08 19.66
C SER A 216 6.83 0.07 20.67
N GLY A 217 6.47 -0.28 21.91
CA GLY A 217 6.46 0.63 23.05
C GLY A 217 7.87 1.02 23.54
N MET A 218 7.98 2.16 24.20
CA MET A 218 9.20 2.69 24.84
C MET A 218 9.12 2.67 26.38
N GLY A 219 7.96 2.32 26.93
CA GLY A 219 7.73 2.22 28.36
C GLY A 219 8.37 0.97 28.97
N VAL A 220 8.15 0.82 30.28
CA VAL A 220 8.69 -0.30 31.06
C VAL A 220 7.60 -1.24 31.58
N GLN A 221 6.32 -0.87 31.45
CA GLN A 221 5.23 -1.69 31.94
C GLN A 221 4.88 -2.79 30.93
N THR A 222 4.66 -4.01 31.41
CA THR A 222 4.14 -5.08 30.55
C THR A 222 2.63 -4.92 30.41
N ALA A 223 2.13 -4.75 29.18
CA ALA A 223 0.70 -4.69 28.90
C ALA A 223 0.02 -6.03 29.24
N SER A 224 -1.12 -5.98 29.94
CA SER A 224 -1.93 -7.19 30.22
C SER A 224 -2.61 -7.69 28.95
N GLU A 225 -2.97 -8.98 28.86
CA GLU A 225 -3.70 -9.52 27.68
C GLU A 225 -4.99 -8.72 27.39
N THR A 226 -5.66 -8.22 28.44
CA THR A 226 -6.84 -7.37 28.30
C THR A 226 -6.50 -6.02 27.67
N ASP A 227 -5.39 -5.39 28.05
CA ASP A 227 -4.99 -4.11 27.47
C ASP A 227 -4.43 -4.26 26.06
N GLN A 228 -3.69 -5.34 25.79
CA GLN A 228 -3.26 -5.70 24.45
C GLN A 228 -4.46 -5.88 23.51
N GLY A 229 -5.51 -6.57 23.96
CA GLY A 229 -6.77 -6.69 23.22
C GLY A 229 -7.45 -5.35 22.96
N LYS A 230 -7.52 -4.45 23.95
CA LYS A 230 -8.07 -3.09 23.76
C LYS A 230 -7.29 -2.28 22.73
N ILE A 231 -5.96 -2.42 22.68
CA ILE A 231 -5.12 -1.75 21.68
C ILE A 231 -5.45 -2.30 20.29
N ALA A 232 -5.58 -3.62 20.16
CA ALA A 232 -5.97 -4.23 18.88
C ALA A 232 -7.38 -3.79 18.44
N ASP A 233 -8.37 -3.81 19.33
CA ASP A 233 -9.73 -3.33 19.05
C ASP A 233 -9.74 -1.87 18.57
N PHE A 234 -8.96 -1.01 19.26
CA PHE A 234 -8.77 0.37 18.87
C PHE A 234 -8.20 0.51 17.46
N LEU A 235 -7.19 -0.29 17.11
CA LEU A 235 -6.59 -0.27 15.77
C LEU A 235 -7.57 -0.79 14.71
N GLY A 236 -8.41 -1.77 15.03
CA GLY A 236 -9.47 -2.23 14.15
C GLY A 236 -10.52 -1.14 13.86
N LEU A 237 -10.90 -0.35 14.87
CA LEU A 237 -11.77 0.82 14.71
C LEU A 237 -11.08 1.93 13.90
N LEU A 238 -9.80 2.19 14.17
CA LEU A 238 -9.00 3.14 13.40
C LEU A 238 -8.92 2.73 11.93
N VAL A 239 -8.71 1.46 11.61
CA VAL A 239 -8.74 1.00 10.20
C VAL A 239 -10.11 1.23 9.57
N ALA A 240 -11.20 0.97 10.30
CA ALA A 240 -12.54 1.25 9.78
C ALA A 240 -12.75 2.74 9.51
N GLU A 241 -12.25 3.62 10.39
CA GLU A 241 -12.26 5.07 10.20
C GLU A 241 -11.41 5.48 9.00
N LEU A 242 -10.16 5.03 8.91
CA LEU A 242 -9.25 5.34 7.79
C LEU A 242 -9.76 4.83 6.43
N MET A 243 -10.56 3.76 6.43
CA MET A 243 -11.25 3.26 5.24
C MET A 243 -12.58 3.97 4.97
N SER A 244 -13.22 4.54 6.00
CA SER A 244 -14.46 5.29 5.87
C SER A 244 -14.20 6.76 5.50
N ASP A 245 -13.08 7.34 5.93
CA ASP A 245 -12.53 8.61 5.43
C ASP A 245 -11.91 8.48 4.03
N ALA A 246 -11.81 7.24 3.52
CA ALA A 246 -11.66 6.98 2.10
C ALA A 246 -12.99 7.09 1.32
N GLN A 247 -14.13 7.33 2.00
CA GLN A 247 -15.28 7.96 1.34
C GLN A 247 -15.00 9.45 1.21
N PRO A 248 -15.32 10.06 0.06
CA PRO A 248 -15.02 11.46 -0.20
C PRO A 248 -15.64 12.31 0.90
N THR A 249 -14.80 13.01 1.66
CA THR A 249 -15.21 14.09 2.55
C THR A 249 -16.16 14.99 1.75
N PRO A 250 -17.40 15.25 2.19
CA PRO A 250 -18.32 16.11 1.45
C PRO A 250 -17.70 17.50 1.28
N GLY A 251 -17.20 17.79 0.07
CA GLY A 251 -16.42 18.99 -0.27
C GLY A 251 -15.11 18.72 -1.05
N LEU A 252 -14.63 17.48 -1.12
CA LEU A 252 -13.37 17.05 -1.76
C LEU A 252 -13.55 16.21 -3.04
N GLY A 253 -14.80 15.86 -3.39
CA GLY A 253 -15.10 14.78 -4.34
C GLY A 253 -14.59 14.93 -5.77
N ASP A 254 -14.23 16.14 -6.22
CA ASP A 254 -13.73 16.36 -7.58
C ASP A 254 -12.56 17.37 -7.63
N SER A 255 -12.03 17.81 -6.48
CA SER A 255 -10.91 18.77 -6.43
C SER A 255 -9.59 18.15 -6.02
N GLY A 256 -8.50 18.63 -6.61
CA GLY A 256 -7.17 18.19 -6.22
C GLY A 256 -6.07 18.60 -7.19
N ILE A 257 -4.97 17.84 -7.17
CA ILE A 257 -3.85 18.00 -8.07
C ILE A 257 -3.70 16.70 -8.85
N ALA A 258 -3.59 16.81 -10.17
CA ALA A 258 -3.18 15.72 -11.04
C ALA A 258 -1.93 16.18 -11.79
N GLY A 259 -1.01 15.27 -12.07
CA GLY A 259 0.22 15.69 -12.70
C GLY A 259 1.13 14.58 -13.12
N GLU A 260 2.23 15.01 -13.73
CA GLU A 260 3.29 14.14 -14.22
C GLU A 260 4.63 14.60 -13.64
N VAL A 261 5.46 13.63 -13.29
CA VAL A 261 6.84 13.83 -12.87
C VAL A 261 7.73 13.35 -13.99
N VAL A 262 8.60 14.25 -14.44
CA VAL A 262 9.55 13.97 -15.52
C VAL A 262 10.97 14.25 -15.04
N ILE A 263 11.94 13.57 -15.64
CA ILE A 263 13.36 13.74 -15.33
C ILE A 263 14.15 13.98 -16.62
N GLY A 264 15.03 14.98 -16.57
CA GLY A 264 15.92 15.31 -17.67
C GLY A 264 16.97 16.36 -17.27
N PRO A 265 17.94 16.68 -18.15
CA PRO A 265 18.22 16.00 -19.41
C PRO A 265 18.70 14.56 -19.19
N THR A 266 18.40 13.64 -20.12
CA THR A 266 18.80 12.22 -20.01
C THR A 266 20.09 11.87 -20.77
N CYS A 267 20.71 12.85 -21.42
CA CYS A 267 21.89 12.68 -22.27
C CYS A 267 22.81 13.90 -22.15
N PRO A 268 24.15 13.73 -22.21
CA PRO A 268 25.11 14.84 -22.16
C PRO A 268 25.06 15.78 -23.37
N VAL A 269 24.71 15.29 -24.56
CA VAL A 269 24.66 16.12 -25.78
C VAL A 269 23.35 15.89 -26.51
N VAL A 270 22.63 16.98 -26.80
CA VAL A 270 21.44 16.96 -27.65
C VAL A 270 21.86 17.16 -29.10
N ALA A 271 21.54 16.19 -29.98
CA ALA A 271 21.74 16.30 -31.42
C ALA A 271 20.37 16.41 -32.12
N ALA A 272 20.26 17.21 -33.18
CA ALA A 272 19.00 17.40 -33.90
C ALA A 272 18.43 16.07 -34.48
N GLU A 273 19.30 15.11 -34.78
CA GLU A 273 18.94 13.79 -35.32
C GLU A 273 18.73 12.73 -34.22
N ASN A 274 19.04 13.06 -32.96
CA ASN A 274 18.86 12.20 -31.80
C ASN A 274 18.27 13.01 -30.63
N PRO A 275 16.95 13.25 -30.63
CA PRO A 275 16.30 14.02 -29.58
C PRO A 275 16.49 13.30 -28.24
N CYS A 276 16.81 14.08 -27.21
CA CYS A 276 16.95 13.58 -25.84
C CYS A 276 15.75 14.03 -25.01
N PRO A 277 14.59 13.35 -25.11
CA PRO A 277 13.42 13.73 -24.35
C PRO A 277 13.60 13.44 -22.86
N ASP A 278 12.91 14.24 -22.05
CA ASP A 278 12.70 13.92 -20.65
C ASP A 278 11.91 12.61 -20.55
N ARG A 279 12.15 11.87 -19.47
CA ARG A 279 11.49 10.58 -19.23
C ARG A 279 10.57 10.68 -18.03
N PRO A 280 9.52 9.86 -17.96
CA PRO A 280 8.76 9.71 -16.72
C PRO A 280 9.65 9.33 -15.55
N TYR A 281 9.34 9.86 -14.37
CA TYR A 281 10.15 9.65 -13.17
C TYR A 281 9.27 9.36 -11.95
N GLN A 282 9.52 8.23 -11.29
CA GLN A 282 8.90 7.94 -10.01
C GLN A 282 9.65 8.69 -8.90
N ALA A 283 8.96 9.56 -8.18
CA ALA A 283 9.54 10.36 -7.12
C ALA A 283 8.58 10.51 -5.94
N THR A 284 9.15 10.71 -4.75
CA THR A 284 8.40 11.13 -3.57
C THR A 284 8.16 12.64 -3.62
N ILE A 285 6.91 13.05 -3.45
CA ILE A 285 6.47 14.45 -3.48
C ILE A 285 5.87 14.77 -2.11
N THR A 286 6.47 15.73 -1.41
CA THR A 286 5.86 16.33 -0.22
C THR A 286 4.99 17.50 -0.66
N VAL A 287 3.72 17.48 -0.27
CA VAL A 287 2.75 18.55 -0.51
C VAL A 287 2.60 19.36 0.77
N LEU A 288 2.94 20.64 0.68
CA LEU A 288 2.88 21.59 1.79
C LEU A 288 1.69 22.53 1.61
N ALA A 289 1.08 22.97 2.70
CA ALA A 289 0.22 24.14 2.69
C ALA A 289 1.06 25.41 2.43
N SER A 290 0.43 26.51 2.02
CA SER A 290 1.09 27.82 1.91
C SER A 290 1.75 28.30 3.22
N THR A 291 1.30 27.77 4.37
CA THR A 291 1.89 28.01 5.70
C THR A 291 3.20 27.24 5.94
N GLY A 292 3.56 26.30 5.05
CA GLY A 292 4.72 25.42 5.17
C GLY A 292 4.46 24.11 5.93
N GLU A 293 3.25 23.88 6.43
CA GLU A 293 2.85 22.62 7.06
C GLU A 293 2.75 21.49 6.03
N ILE A 294 3.16 20.28 6.40
CA ILE A 294 3.04 19.10 5.54
C ILE A 294 1.58 18.65 5.53
N VAL A 295 0.96 18.70 4.35
CA VAL A 295 -0.43 18.25 4.13
C VAL A 295 -0.47 16.80 3.72
N SER A 296 0.46 16.37 2.86
CA SER A 296 0.53 14.99 2.39
C SER A 296 1.92 14.67 1.84
N ARG A 297 2.22 13.39 1.72
CA ARG A 297 3.39 12.88 0.99
C ARG A 297 2.95 11.73 0.12
N ILE A 298 3.22 11.84 -1.17
CA ILE A 298 2.81 10.85 -2.18
C ILE A 298 4.02 10.36 -2.95
N VAL A 299 3.86 9.22 -3.62
CA VAL A 299 4.84 8.71 -4.58
C VAL A 299 4.15 8.69 -5.95
N SER A 300 4.77 9.28 -6.96
CA SER A 300 4.25 9.16 -8.33
C SER A 300 4.34 7.72 -8.83
N GLN A 301 3.49 7.36 -9.78
CA GLN A 301 3.53 6.05 -10.42
C GLN A 301 4.83 5.88 -11.23
N ALA A 302 5.12 4.64 -11.65
CA ALA A 302 6.29 4.34 -12.47
C ALA A 302 6.29 5.08 -13.82
N ASP A 303 5.10 5.42 -14.32
CA ASP A 303 4.91 6.25 -15.52
C ASP A 303 4.92 7.76 -15.22
N GLY A 304 5.38 8.16 -14.03
CA GLY A 304 5.48 9.56 -13.60
C GLY A 304 4.14 10.19 -13.19
N THR A 305 3.00 9.53 -13.42
CA THR A 305 1.70 10.14 -13.14
C THR A 305 1.36 10.13 -11.65
N PHE A 306 0.62 11.12 -11.18
CA PHE A 306 0.05 11.11 -9.84
C PHE A 306 -1.28 11.86 -9.80
N ARG A 307 -2.07 11.52 -8.78
CA ARG A 307 -3.33 12.22 -8.48
C ARG A 307 -3.52 12.26 -6.98
N LEU A 308 -3.80 13.44 -6.46
CA LEU A 308 -4.02 13.68 -5.04
C LEU A 308 -5.26 14.57 -4.88
N SER A 309 -6.27 14.06 -4.18
CA SER A 309 -7.46 14.86 -3.83
C SER A 309 -7.09 15.86 -2.74
N LEU A 310 -7.42 17.13 -2.94
CA LEU A 310 -7.16 18.21 -2.00
C LEU A 310 -8.35 19.17 -1.96
N ALA A 311 -8.54 19.80 -0.80
CA ALA A 311 -9.51 20.88 -0.67
C ALA A 311 -9.06 22.09 -1.50
N PRO A 312 -9.98 23.00 -1.85
CA PRO A 312 -9.62 24.26 -2.48
C PRO A 312 -8.63 25.04 -1.61
N GLY A 313 -7.52 25.47 -2.20
CA GLY A 313 -6.42 26.05 -1.43
C GLY A 313 -5.16 26.23 -2.25
N THR A 314 -4.15 26.86 -1.64
CA THR A 314 -2.82 27.02 -2.25
C THR A 314 -1.83 26.10 -1.55
N TYR A 315 -1.13 25.31 -2.35
CA TYR A 315 -0.20 24.28 -1.93
C TYR A 315 1.14 24.43 -2.63
N ILE A 316 2.18 23.85 -2.04
CA ILE A 316 3.51 23.79 -2.61
C ILE A 316 3.89 22.32 -2.78
N LEU A 317 4.13 21.88 -4.00
CA LEU A 317 4.75 20.60 -4.28
C LEU A 317 6.27 20.74 -4.14
N GLN A 318 6.84 19.88 -3.31
CA GLN A 318 8.28 19.74 -3.15
C GLN A 318 8.67 18.32 -3.49
N GLY A 319 9.41 18.15 -4.59
CA GLY A 319 10.06 16.90 -4.91
C GLY A 319 11.17 16.57 -3.91
N GLU A 320 11.21 15.33 -3.42
CA GLU A 320 12.30 14.82 -2.58
C GLU A 320 13.44 14.26 -3.42
N SER A 321 14.66 14.38 -2.89
CA SER A 321 15.91 13.94 -3.51
C SER A 321 16.91 13.56 -2.42
N ASP A 322 17.61 12.45 -2.58
CA ASP A 322 18.59 11.94 -1.60
C ASP A 322 19.96 12.66 -1.68
N GLY A 323 20.11 13.61 -2.61
CA GLY A 323 21.36 14.34 -2.86
C GLY A 323 21.14 15.66 -3.59
N SER A 324 22.21 16.21 -4.18
CA SER A 324 22.14 17.47 -4.94
C SER A 324 21.36 17.33 -6.25
N TYR A 325 21.30 16.11 -6.81
CA TYR A 325 20.58 15.73 -8.02
C TYR A 325 20.06 14.28 -7.89
N PRO A 326 19.02 13.90 -8.66
CA PRO A 326 18.20 14.79 -9.48
C PRO A 326 17.37 15.70 -8.57
N ARG A 327 17.13 16.95 -8.95
CA ARG A 327 16.44 17.93 -8.08
C ARG A 327 15.27 18.58 -8.81
N ALA A 328 14.16 18.79 -8.11
CA ALA A 328 13.03 19.55 -8.63
C ALA A 328 12.88 20.89 -7.89
N PRO A 329 12.49 21.98 -8.59
CA PRO A 329 12.08 23.20 -7.91
C PRO A 329 10.79 22.98 -7.13
N ARG A 330 10.54 23.84 -6.13
CA ARG A 330 9.22 23.92 -5.49
C ARG A 330 8.23 24.50 -6.48
N VAL A 331 7.06 23.87 -6.61
CA VAL A 331 6.00 24.31 -7.50
C VAL A 331 4.79 24.70 -6.66
N GLU A 332 4.39 25.96 -6.74
CA GLU A 332 3.14 26.42 -6.12
C GLU A 332 1.96 26.08 -7.03
N VAL A 333 0.88 25.59 -6.44
CA VAL A 333 -0.34 25.22 -7.15
C VAL A 333 -1.57 25.68 -6.37
N THR A 334 -2.55 26.21 -7.09
CA THR A 334 -3.86 26.54 -6.53
C THR A 334 -4.87 25.48 -6.97
N VAL A 335 -5.55 24.88 -6.00
CA VAL A 335 -6.65 23.94 -6.21
C VAL A 335 -7.95 24.71 -6.12
N GLU A 336 -8.78 24.60 -7.16
CA GLU A 336 -10.14 25.12 -7.18
C GLU A 336 -11.14 24.02 -6.79
N GLY A 337 -12.28 24.42 -6.22
CA GLY A 337 -13.36 23.49 -5.91
C GLY A 337 -13.89 22.79 -7.14
N GLY A 338 -14.03 21.47 -7.06
CA GLY A 338 -14.58 20.63 -8.12
C GLY A 338 -13.66 20.35 -9.31
N ASN A 339 -12.38 20.75 -9.29
CA ASN A 339 -11.43 20.51 -10.40
C ASN A 339 -10.07 19.97 -9.94
N TYR A 340 -9.44 19.14 -10.78
CA TYR A 340 -8.03 18.77 -10.61
C TYR A 340 -7.12 19.72 -11.36
N THR A 341 -6.30 20.47 -10.64
CA THR A 341 -5.28 21.33 -11.21
C THR A 341 -4.15 20.47 -11.78
N GLN A 342 -3.82 20.67 -13.04
CA GLN A 342 -2.75 19.95 -13.73
C GLN A 342 -1.38 20.57 -13.43
N VAL A 343 -0.39 19.74 -13.11
CA VAL A 343 0.97 20.20 -12.80
C VAL A 343 2.03 19.26 -13.37
N THR A 344 3.18 19.81 -13.74
CA THR A 344 4.36 19.02 -14.12
C THR A 344 5.49 19.32 -13.16
N LEU A 345 6.07 18.27 -12.57
CA LEU A 345 7.23 18.38 -11.69
C LEU A 345 8.46 17.86 -12.43
N ALA A 346 9.31 18.76 -12.89
CA ALA A 346 10.52 18.43 -13.63
C ALA A 346 11.73 18.32 -12.70
N TYR A 347 12.37 17.15 -12.72
CA TYR A 347 13.63 16.87 -12.02
C TYR A 347 14.82 17.10 -12.96
N ASP A 348 15.71 18.01 -12.59
CA ASP A 348 17.00 18.23 -13.26
C ASP A 348 17.98 17.13 -12.85
N THR A 349 18.56 16.39 -13.80
CA THR A 349 19.58 15.37 -13.55
C THR A 349 20.96 15.95 -13.24
N GLY A 350 21.20 17.23 -13.58
CA GLY A 350 22.52 17.85 -13.50
C GLY A 350 23.47 17.43 -14.64
N ILE A 351 23.02 16.62 -15.59
CA ILE A 351 23.76 16.28 -16.81
C ILE A 351 23.86 17.54 -17.69
N ARG A 352 25.03 17.77 -18.30
CA ARG A 352 25.35 18.93 -19.13
C ARG A 352 26.22 18.54 -20.32
#